data_AF-A0A383A6W4-F1
#
_entry.id   AF-A0A383A6W4-F1
#
_cell.length_a   1.000
_cell.length_b   1.000
_cell.length_c   1.000
_cell.angle_alpha   90.00
_cell.angle_beta   90.00
_cell.angle_gamma   90.00
#
_symmetry.space_group_name_H-M   'P 1'
#
loop_
_entity.id
_entity.type
_entity.pdbx_description
1 polymer ?
#
loop_
_entity_poly.entity_id
_entity_poly.type
_entity_poly.pdbx_seq_one_letter_code
_entity_poly.pdbx_strand_id
1 'polypeptide(L)'
;MFIHISITEIFNRALLNILVLVLTGNPGVGKHTVSRKLAEILGYEIVDVNKEAVKVGTVKQNDSIDVDVEKTKKILKEKISEKSLIVGHLA
;
A
#
# COMPACT_ATOMS: atom_id res chain seq x y z
N MET A 1 -5.63 17.44 -32.20
CA MET A 1 -5.99 16.31 -31.31
C MET A 1 -6.33 16.92 -29.95
N PHE A 2 -7.59 17.25 -29.72
CA PHE A 2 -8.02 17.84 -28.46
C PHE A 2 -8.22 16.71 -27.45
N ILE A 3 -7.43 16.74 -26.39
CA ILE A 3 -7.57 15.79 -25.28
C ILE A 3 -8.82 16.21 -24.51
N HIS A 4 -9.95 15.58 -24.82
CA HIS A 4 -11.19 15.73 -24.08
C HIS A 4 -11.11 14.85 -22.82
N ILE A 5 -10.30 15.24 -21.84
CA ILE A 5 -10.43 14.68 -20.48
C ILE A 5 -11.73 15.26 -19.94
N SER A 6 -12.74 14.39 -19.81
CA SER A 6 -14.06 14.80 -19.36
C SER A 6 -13.97 15.39 -17.95
N ILE A 7 -14.62 16.54 -17.75
CA ILE A 7 -14.68 17.25 -16.46
C ILE A 7 -15.06 16.30 -15.31
N THR A 8 -15.87 15.27 -15.58
CA THR A 8 -16.24 14.22 -14.62
C THR A 8 -15.03 13.44 -14.06
N GLU A 9 -14.00 13.18 -14.87
CA GLU A 9 -12.77 12.47 -14.45
C GLU A 9 -11.85 13.35 -13.60
N ILE A 10 -11.81 14.65 -13.90
CA ILE A 10 -11.09 15.65 -13.09
C ILE A 10 -11.82 15.86 -11.76
N PHE A 11 -13.15 15.93 -11.79
CA PHE A 11 -13.97 16.14 -10.60
C PHE A 11 -13.90 14.94 -9.66
N ASN A 12 -13.91 13.71 -10.18
CA ASN A 12 -13.68 12.50 -9.37
C ASN A 12 -12.28 12.51 -8.72
N ARG A 13 -11.21 12.89 -9.43
CA ARG A 13 -9.86 12.96 -8.83
C ARG A 13 -9.70 14.05 -7.78
N ALA A 14 -10.41 15.17 -7.92
CA ALA A 14 -10.37 16.28 -6.96
C ALA A 14 -11.26 16.04 -5.72
N LEU A 15 -12.32 15.22 -5.84
CA LEU A 15 -13.22 14.85 -4.74
C LEU A 15 -12.82 13.57 -3.99
N LEU A 16 -11.94 12.76 -4.57
CA LEU A 16 -11.41 11.58 -3.90
C LEU A 16 -10.46 12.02 -2.78
N ASN A 17 -11.00 12.15 -1.56
CA ASN A 17 -10.29 12.29 -0.28
C ASN A 17 -9.47 11.01 0.06
N ILE A 18 -8.69 10.52 -0.90
CA ILE A 18 -7.80 9.37 -0.69
C ILE A 18 -6.58 9.89 0.07
N LEU A 19 -6.55 9.62 1.37
CA LEU A 19 -5.39 9.89 2.21
C LEU A 19 -4.73 8.56 2.55
N VAL A 20 -3.63 8.28 1.86
CA VAL A 20 -2.80 7.09 2.10
C VAL A 20 -1.63 7.49 2.98
N LEU A 21 -1.52 6.85 4.14
CA LEU A 21 -0.38 7.00 5.03
C LEU A 21 0.60 5.85 4.79
N VAL A 22 1.89 6.13 4.76
CA VAL A 22 2.94 5.11 4.60
C VAL A 22 3.86 5.15 5.81
N LEU A 23 3.91 4.04 6.56
CA LEU A 23 4.84 3.83 7.66
C LEU A 23 5.96 2.88 7.23
N THR A 24 7.15 3.44 7.09
CA THR A 24 8.40 2.72 6.81
C THR A 24 9.39 2.88 7.96
N GLY A 25 10.45 2.09 7.95
CA GLY A 25 11.52 2.10 8.93
C GLY A 25 12.23 0.75 8.99
N ASN A 26 13.40 0.71 9.65
CA ASN A 26 14.17 -0.53 9.77
C ASN A 26 13.40 -1.62 10.55
N PRO A 27 13.71 -2.91 10.32
CA PRO A 27 13.19 -3.98 11.15
C PRO A 27 13.45 -3.75 12.64
N GLY A 28 12.43 -3.99 13.46
CA GLY A 28 12.51 -3.86 14.92
C GLY A 28 12.17 -2.48 15.48
N VAL A 29 11.98 -1.42 14.67
CA VAL A 29 11.69 -0.06 15.18
C VAL A 29 10.25 0.15 15.68
N GLY A 30 9.42 -0.90 15.68
CA GLY A 30 8.05 -0.84 16.21
C GLY A 30 6.98 -0.31 15.24
N LYS A 31 7.28 -0.18 13.94
CA LYS A 31 6.34 0.36 12.94
C LYS A 31 4.99 -0.36 12.88
N HIS A 32 4.94 -1.69 13.03
CA HIS A 32 3.68 -2.45 13.08
C HIS A 32 2.87 -2.15 14.33
N THR A 33 3.53 -1.87 15.45
CA THR A 33 2.88 -1.50 16.70
C THR A 33 2.25 -0.12 16.59
N VAL A 34 3.01 0.85 16.05
CA VAL A 34 2.52 2.23 15.84
C VAL A 34 1.40 2.25 14.80
N SER A 35 1.54 1.52 13.70
CA SER A 35 0.53 1.49 12.65
C SER A 35 -0.81 0.95 13.14
N ARG A 36 -0.81 -0.08 14.01
CA ARG A 36 -2.04 -0.62 14.61
C ARG A 36 -2.78 0.44 15.42
N LYS A 37 -2.06 1.17 16.28
CA LYS A 37 -2.64 2.25 17.08
C LYS A 37 -3.16 3.39 16.21
N LEU A 38 -2.40 3.81 15.19
CA LEU A 38 -2.83 4.87 14.27
C LEU A 38 -4.08 4.46 13.49
N ALA A 39 -4.14 3.21 13.03
CA ALA A 39 -5.30 2.68 12.32
C ALA A 39 -6.56 2.67 13.18
N GLU A 40 -6.45 2.22 14.43
CA GLU A 40 -7.55 2.22 15.40
C GLU A 40 -8.05 3.64 15.71
N ILE A 41 -7.13 4.60 15.93
CA ILE A 41 -7.47 5.98 16.28
C ILE A 41 -8.08 6.74 15.10
N LEU A 42 -7.54 6.57 13.89
CA LEU A 42 -7.89 7.37 12.72
C LEU A 42 -8.90 6.67 11.78
N GLY A 43 -9.24 5.41 12.07
CA GLY A 43 -10.11 4.58 11.24
C GLY A 43 -9.49 4.23 9.88
N TYR A 44 -8.21 3.81 9.88
CA TYR A 44 -7.51 3.39 8.66
C TYR A 44 -7.48 1.87 8.53
N GLU A 45 -7.50 1.39 7.31
CA GLU A 45 -7.25 0.00 6.98
C GLU A 45 -5.74 -0.23 6.81
N ILE A 46 -5.18 -1.22 7.50
CA ILE A 46 -3.76 -1.52 7.39
C ILE A 46 -3.50 -2.40 6.18
N VAL A 47 -2.59 -1.94 5.32
CA VAL A 47 -2.07 -2.70 4.18
C VAL A 47 -0.60 -3.02 4.45
N ASP A 48 -0.29 -4.28 4.73
CA ASP A 48 1.08 -4.74 4.98
C ASP A 48 1.73 -5.20 3.68
N VAL A 49 2.65 -4.38 3.14
CA VAL A 49 3.32 -4.63 1.86
C VAL A 49 4.06 -5.95 1.86
N ASN A 50 4.73 -6.28 2.96
CA ASN A 50 5.53 -7.50 3.05
C ASN A 50 4.62 -8.73 3.01
N LYS A 51 3.47 -8.70 3.69
CA LYS A 51 2.48 -9.79 3.62
C LYS A 51 1.86 -9.94 2.24
N GLU A 52 1.52 -8.84 1.58
CA GLU A 52 0.95 -8.89 0.24
C GLU A 52 1.98 -9.36 -0.80
N ALA A 53 3.24 -8.93 -0.67
CA ALA A 53 4.35 -9.38 -1.50
C ALA A 53 4.57 -10.91 -1.42
N VAL A 54 4.51 -11.49 -0.21
CA VAL A 54 4.70 -12.94 0.00
C VAL A 54 3.64 -13.78 -0.70
N LYS A 55 2.41 -13.27 -0.89
CA LYS A 55 1.35 -13.99 -1.61
C LYS A 55 1.62 -14.13 -3.11
N VAL A 56 2.52 -13.29 -3.62
CA VAL A 56 2.77 -13.08 -5.05
C VAL A 56 4.16 -13.53 -5.46
N GLY A 57 5.11 -13.45 -4.53
CA GLY A 57 6.45 -13.97 -4.66
C GLY A 57 6.43 -15.49 -4.86
N THR A 58 7.39 -15.97 -5.63
CA THR A 58 7.59 -17.41 -5.83
C THR A 58 8.65 -17.86 -4.83
N VAL A 59 8.32 -18.82 -3.97
CA VAL A 59 9.29 -19.40 -3.04
C VAL A 59 10.28 -20.24 -3.84
N LYS A 60 11.56 -19.82 -3.93
CA LYS A 60 12.78 -20.67 -3.85
C LYS A 60 14.06 -19.95 -4.32
N GLN A 61 14.98 -19.70 -3.39
CA GLN A 61 16.24 -20.44 -3.17
C GLN A 61 16.90 -19.84 -1.91
N ASN A 62 17.24 -20.66 -0.90
CA ASN A 62 17.98 -20.27 0.31
C ASN A 62 17.27 -19.27 1.26
N ASP A 63 16.08 -19.62 1.76
CA ASP A 63 15.32 -18.89 2.81
C ASP A 63 14.90 -17.44 2.51
N SER A 64 15.18 -16.93 1.30
CA SER A 64 14.70 -15.63 0.83
C SER A 64 13.53 -15.78 -0.16
N ILE A 65 12.58 -14.84 -0.08
CA ILE A 65 11.45 -14.76 -1.00
C ILE A 65 11.79 -13.67 -2.02
N ASP A 66 11.89 -14.06 -3.28
CA ASP A 66 12.03 -13.09 -4.36
C ASP A 66 10.64 -12.55 -4.71
N VAL A 67 10.51 -11.22 -4.64
CA VAL A 67 9.22 -10.52 -4.76
C VAL A 67 9.12 -9.93 -6.15
N ASP A 68 8.11 -10.36 -6.91
CA ASP A 68 7.74 -9.74 -8.17
C ASP A 68 7.09 -8.37 -7.89
N VAL A 69 7.86 -7.30 -8.09
CA VAL A 69 7.46 -5.92 -7.81
C VAL A 69 6.23 -5.51 -8.62
N GLU A 70 6.14 -5.91 -9.89
CA GLU A 70 5.04 -5.49 -10.77
C GLU A 70 3.72 -6.17 -10.38
N LYS A 71 3.75 -7.46 -10.07
CA LYS A 71 2.56 -8.14 -9.57
C LYS A 71 2.15 -7.65 -8.18
N THR A 72 3.13 -7.38 -7.31
CA THR A 72 2.87 -6.82 -5.97
C THR A 72 2.22 -5.45 -6.07
N LYS A 73 2.71 -4.59 -6.97
CA LYS A 73 2.12 -3.28 -7.26
C LYS A 73 0.67 -3.38 -7.74
N LYS A 74 0.34 -4.38 -8.56
CA LYS A 74 -1.03 -4.60 -9.02
C LYS A 74 -1.97 -4.94 -7.85
N ILE A 75 -1.57 -5.88 -6.99
CA ILE A 75 -2.39 -6.29 -5.83
C ILE A 75 -2.51 -5.19 -4.78
N LEU A 76 -1.45 -4.40 -4.57
CA LEU A 76 -1.51 -3.24 -3.68
C LEU A 76 -2.49 -2.19 -4.20
N LYS A 77 -2.51 -1.91 -5.51
CA LYS A 77 -3.50 -0.98 -6.11
C LYS A 77 -4.94 -1.46 -5.93
N GLU A 78 -5.19 -2.77 -5.94
CA GLU A 78 -6.52 -3.35 -5.73
C GLU A 78 -6.94 -3.30 -4.24
N LYS A 79 -5.98 -3.24 -3.31
CA LYS A 79 -6.22 -3.23 -1.86
C LYS A 79 -6.25 -1.84 -1.24
N ILE A 80 -5.59 -0.86 -1.85
CA ILE A 80 -5.54 0.50 -1.32
C ILE A 80 -6.91 1.15 -1.53
N SER A 81 -7.56 1.45 -0.41
CA SER A 81 -8.80 2.21 -0.29
C SER A 81 -8.52 3.67 0.09
N GLU A 82 -9.58 4.46 0.27
CA GLU A 82 -9.50 5.89 0.58
C GLU A 82 -8.76 6.22 1.88
N LYS A 83 -8.76 5.29 2.85
CA LYS A 83 -8.06 5.43 4.15
C LYS A 83 -7.19 4.22 4.44
N SER A 84 -6.13 4.07 3.64
CA SER A 84 -5.17 2.99 3.79
C SER A 84 -3.90 3.45 4.51
N LEU A 85 -3.48 2.68 5.51
CA LEU A 85 -2.20 2.81 6.20
C LEU A 85 -1.28 1.69 5.75
N ILE A 86 -0.35 2.01 4.86
CA ILE A 86 0.61 1.10 4.28
C ILE A 86 1.78 0.92 5.24
N VAL A 87 2.15 -0.33 5.53
CA VAL A 87 3.27 -0.66 6.41
C VAL A 87 4.22 -1.60 5.69
N GLY A 88 5.51 -1.28 5.70
CA GLY A 88 6.53 -2.09 5.04
C GLY A 88 7.92 -1.68 5.47
N HIS A 89 8.89 -2.57 5.29
CA HIS A 89 10.29 -2.19 5.35
C HIS A 89 10.72 -1.89 3.92
N LEU A 90 11.06 -0.65 3.60
CA LEU A 90 11.75 -0.33 2.35
C LEU A 90 13.24 -0.65 2.57
N ALA A 91 13.60 -1.91 2.41
CA ALA A 91 14.98 -2.39 2.44
C ALA A 91 15.32 -2.99 1.07
#